data_AF-M0P6H4-F1
#
_entry.id   AF-M0P6H4-F1
#
_cell.length_a   1.000
_cell.length_b   1.000
_cell.length_c   1.000
_cell.angle_alpha   90.00
_cell.angle_beta   90.00
_cell.angle_gamma   90.00
#
_symmetry.space_group_name_H-M   'P 1'
#
loop_
_entity.id
_entity.type
_entity.pdbx_description
1 polymer ?
#
loop_
_entity_poly.entity_id
_entity_poly.type
_entity_poly.pdbx_seq_one_letter_code
_entity_poly.pdbx_strand_id
1 'polypeptide(L)'
;MSLPIGLAPFANQSRTDHAAVLVGGALACLLGYVGAAALLFGLGALDHGASDGPRRVASAVASLACWGFYAAAFVRGRGGPVTDAFVFPVATVALVPPAFRWIAFGPAWGAFRDRIARFLFRPGLFVDAAALVLPGLAFAAGLLALWASLLDESAIDAWQREHLSAAFRREFIEE
;
A
#
# COMPACT_ATOMS: atom_id res chain seq x y z
N MET A 1 20.55 -16.18 3.68
CA MET A 1 20.52 -14.94 4.49
C MET A 1 19.19 -14.92 5.24
N SER A 2 19.21 -14.75 6.56
CA SER A 2 18.00 -14.53 7.35
C SER A 2 17.43 -13.15 7.01
N LEU A 3 16.12 -13.08 6.72
CA LEU A 3 15.43 -11.80 6.58
C LEU A 3 15.50 -11.03 7.91
N PRO A 4 15.59 -9.68 7.89
CA PRO A 4 15.43 -8.88 9.09
C PRO A 4 14.12 -9.24 9.81
N ILE A 5 14.14 -9.29 11.14
CA ILE A 5 13.02 -9.82 11.97
C ILE A 5 11.68 -9.14 11.63
N GLY A 6 11.68 -7.83 11.37
CA GLY A 6 10.47 -7.10 10.99
C GLY A 6 9.94 -7.37 9.58
N LEU A 7 10.78 -7.87 8.67
CA LEU A 7 10.41 -8.20 7.28
C LEU A 7 10.05 -9.69 7.11
N ALA A 8 10.12 -10.47 8.17
CA ALA A 8 9.69 -11.85 8.15
C ALA A 8 8.15 -11.93 8.01
N PRO A 9 7.62 -12.90 7.24
CA PRO A 9 6.19 -13.13 7.18
C PRO A 9 5.66 -13.67 8.51
N PHE A 10 4.34 -13.66 8.68
CA PHE A 10 3.69 -14.30 9.83
C PHE A 10 4.04 -15.80 9.93
N ALA A 11 4.06 -16.33 11.16
CA ALA A 11 4.72 -17.59 11.52
C ALA A 11 4.20 -18.84 10.77
N ASN A 12 2.93 -18.83 10.32
CA ASN A 12 2.26 -19.98 9.70
C ASN A 12 1.84 -19.72 8.24
N GLN A 13 2.45 -18.75 7.56
CA GLN A 13 2.04 -18.39 6.21
C GLN A 13 2.75 -19.21 5.13
N SER A 14 1.99 -19.75 4.17
CA SER A 14 2.55 -20.37 2.96
C SER A 14 3.04 -19.30 1.96
N ARG A 15 4.00 -19.66 1.09
CA ARG A 15 4.47 -18.75 0.02
C ARG A 15 3.34 -18.33 -0.93
N THR A 16 2.38 -19.21 -1.17
CA THR A 16 1.22 -18.94 -2.02
C THR A 16 0.29 -17.90 -1.40
N ASP A 17 0.07 -17.98 -0.08
CA ASP A 17 -0.75 -16.97 0.62
C ASP A 17 -0.07 -15.60 0.60
N HIS A 18 1.26 -15.57 0.72
CA HIS A 18 2.02 -14.34 0.65
C HIS A 18 1.94 -13.70 -0.75
N ALA A 19 2.09 -14.50 -1.81
CA ALA A 19 1.92 -14.03 -3.18
C ALA A 19 0.48 -13.56 -3.44
N ALA A 20 -0.52 -14.25 -2.90
CA ALA A 20 -1.93 -13.87 -3.04
C ALA A 20 -2.22 -12.50 -2.39
N VAL A 21 -1.60 -12.20 -1.24
CA VAL A 21 -1.72 -10.87 -0.60
C VAL A 21 -1.13 -9.78 -1.50
N LEU A 22 0.05 -10.00 -2.09
CA LEU A 22 0.66 -9.03 -3.00
C LEU A 22 -0.19 -8.78 -4.26
N VAL A 23 -0.66 -9.86 -4.90
CA VAL A 23 -1.52 -9.76 -6.09
C VAL A 23 -2.84 -9.08 -5.73
N GLY A 24 -3.45 -9.45 -4.60
CA GLY A 24 -4.69 -8.83 -4.11
C GLY A 24 -4.53 -7.34 -3.83
N GLY A 25 -3.45 -6.93 -3.18
CA GLY A 25 -3.13 -5.53 -2.94
C GLY A 25 -2.91 -4.73 -4.23
N ALA A 26 -2.19 -5.32 -5.19
CA ALA A 26 -1.99 -4.70 -6.51
C ALA A 26 -3.31 -4.54 -7.28
N LEU A 27 -4.18 -5.54 -7.25
CA LEU A 27 -5.51 -5.47 -7.87
C LEU A 27 -6.40 -4.45 -7.17
N ALA A 28 -6.43 -4.41 -5.84
CA ALA A 28 -7.19 -3.42 -5.08
C ALA A 28 -6.73 -1.99 -5.40
N CYS A 29 -5.42 -1.77 -5.45
CA CYS A 29 -4.83 -0.50 -5.87
C CYS A 29 -5.24 -0.13 -7.30
N LEU A 30 -5.13 -1.07 -8.25
CA LEU A 30 -5.46 -0.83 -9.65
C LEU A 30 -6.95 -0.50 -9.83
N LEU A 31 -7.84 -1.28 -9.20
CA LEU A 31 -9.28 -1.08 -9.24
C LEU A 31 -9.67 0.27 -8.62
N GLY A 32 -9.07 0.63 -7.48
CA GLY A 32 -9.26 1.94 -6.87
C GLY A 32 -8.81 3.08 -7.79
N TYR A 33 -7.64 2.94 -8.40
CA TYR A 33 -7.06 3.95 -9.29
C TYR A 33 -7.89 4.16 -10.56
N VAL A 34 -8.09 3.09 -11.32
CA VAL A 34 -8.78 3.11 -12.60
C VAL A 34 -10.28 3.34 -12.41
N GLY A 35 -10.87 2.72 -11.40
CA GLY A 35 -12.28 2.89 -11.06
C GLY A 35 -12.61 4.34 -10.69
N ALA A 36 -11.82 4.97 -9.82
CA ALA A 36 -12.03 6.37 -9.46
C ALA A 36 -11.91 7.30 -10.68
N ALA A 37 -10.90 7.08 -11.52
CA ALA A 37 -10.74 7.88 -12.74
C ALA A 37 -11.90 7.67 -13.71
N ALA A 38 -12.28 6.42 -13.99
CA ALA A 38 -13.35 6.09 -14.92
C ALA A 38 -14.71 6.67 -14.47
N LEU A 39 -15.03 6.57 -13.17
CA LEU A 39 -16.31 7.00 -12.62
C LEU A 39 -16.43 8.52 -12.48
N LEU A 40 -15.35 9.21 -12.12
CA LEU A 40 -15.40 10.64 -11.74
C LEU A 40 -14.92 11.59 -12.84
N PHE A 41 -14.00 11.14 -13.70
CA PHE A 41 -13.27 12.04 -14.61
C PHE A 41 -13.11 11.49 -16.05
N GLY A 42 -13.46 10.23 -16.29
CA GLY A 42 -13.13 9.50 -17.51
C GLY A 42 -11.67 9.02 -17.54
N LEU A 43 -11.40 7.93 -18.25
CA LEU A 43 -10.06 7.31 -18.30
C LEU A 43 -8.98 8.22 -18.87
N GLY A 44 -9.33 9.11 -19.81
CA GLY A 44 -8.40 10.07 -20.41
C GLY A 44 -7.78 11.04 -19.39
N ALA A 45 -8.40 11.22 -18.21
CA ALA A 45 -7.84 12.03 -17.13
C ALA A 45 -6.53 11.43 -16.54
N LEU A 46 -6.22 10.17 -16.86
CA LEU A 46 -4.98 9.50 -16.45
C LEU A 46 -3.85 9.62 -17.48
N ASP A 47 -4.12 10.20 -18.66
CA ASP A 47 -3.11 10.43 -19.68
C ASP A 47 -1.96 11.31 -19.15
N HIS A 48 -0.79 11.22 -19.76
CA HIS A 48 0.42 11.96 -19.41
C HIS A 48 0.29 13.48 -19.60
N GLY A 49 -0.55 13.93 -20.53
CA GLY A 49 -0.83 15.35 -20.78
C GLY A 49 -2.00 15.92 -19.97
N ALA A 50 -2.74 15.09 -19.22
CA ALA A 50 -3.91 15.53 -18.46
C ALA A 50 -3.52 16.32 -17.20
N SER A 51 -4.49 17.05 -16.64
CA SER A 51 -4.30 17.83 -15.42
C SER A 51 -3.99 16.92 -14.21
N ASP A 52 -3.17 17.43 -13.29
CA ASP A 52 -2.71 16.64 -12.14
C ASP A 52 -3.82 16.38 -11.09
N GLY A 53 -4.85 17.23 -11.04
CA GLY A 53 -5.93 17.16 -10.04
C GLY A 53 -6.68 15.83 -10.04
N PRO A 54 -7.34 15.45 -11.16
CA PRO A 54 -7.99 14.15 -11.31
C PRO A 54 -7.07 12.97 -10.99
N ARG A 55 -5.81 13.04 -11.44
CA ARG A 55 -4.80 12.02 -11.14
C ARG A 55 -4.55 11.88 -9.63
N ARG A 56 -4.45 12.99 -8.90
CA ARG A 56 -4.23 12.98 -7.44
C ARG A 56 -5.41 12.38 -6.71
N VAL A 57 -6.63 12.71 -7.11
CA VAL A 57 -7.85 12.10 -6.54
C VAL A 57 -7.86 10.59 -6.79
N ALA A 58 -7.61 10.15 -8.02
CA ALA A 58 -7.50 8.73 -8.33
C ALA A 58 -6.39 8.03 -7.51
N SER A 59 -5.26 8.70 -7.31
CA SER A 59 -4.14 8.19 -6.50
C SER A 59 -4.52 8.06 -5.02
N ALA A 60 -5.28 9.01 -4.48
CA ALA A 60 -5.78 8.95 -3.11
C ALA A 60 -6.76 7.78 -2.93
N VAL A 61 -7.67 7.55 -3.88
CA VAL A 61 -8.59 6.40 -3.82
C VAL A 61 -7.83 5.07 -3.96
N ALA A 62 -6.83 5.01 -4.84
CA ALA A 62 -5.93 3.85 -4.95
C ALA A 62 -5.19 3.58 -3.62
N SER A 63 -4.72 4.64 -2.96
CA SER A 63 -4.09 4.58 -1.63
C SER A 63 -5.02 3.95 -0.60
N LEU A 64 -6.25 4.45 -0.50
CA LEU A 64 -7.27 3.92 0.42
C LEU A 64 -7.57 2.43 0.15
N ALA A 65 -7.80 2.06 -1.10
CA ALA A 65 -8.11 0.68 -1.48
C ALA A 65 -6.94 -0.26 -1.19
N CYS A 66 -5.72 0.16 -1.52
CA CYS A 66 -4.48 -0.58 -1.30
C CYS A 66 -4.24 -0.82 0.20
N TRP A 67 -4.20 0.24 1.00
CA TRP A 67 -3.96 0.12 2.45
C TRP A 67 -5.10 -0.58 3.18
N GLY A 68 -6.35 -0.36 2.76
CA GLY A 68 -7.50 -1.10 3.32
C GLY A 68 -7.37 -2.62 3.10
N PHE A 69 -6.92 -3.03 1.92
CA PHE A 69 -6.66 -4.45 1.63
C PHE A 69 -5.55 -5.01 2.52
N TYR A 70 -4.40 -4.34 2.61
CA TYR A 70 -3.29 -4.82 3.44
C TYR A 70 -3.60 -4.78 4.94
N ALA A 71 -4.39 -3.81 5.42
CA ALA A 71 -4.89 -3.80 6.80
C ALA A 71 -5.79 -5.02 7.08
N ALA A 72 -6.67 -5.39 6.14
CA ALA A 72 -7.49 -6.59 6.26
C ALA A 72 -6.66 -7.89 6.19
N ALA A 73 -5.57 -7.90 5.40
CA ALA A 73 -4.63 -9.02 5.36
C ALA A 73 -3.87 -9.17 6.69
N PHE A 74 -3.40 -8.04 7.25
CA PHE A 74 -2.76 -7.97 8.56
C PHE A 74 -3.67 -8.56 9.64
N VAL A 75 -4.92 -8.09 9.76
CA VAL A 75 -5.87 -8.60 10.77
C VAL A 75 -6.07 -10.11 10.68
N ARG A 76 -5.97 -10.68 9.48
CA ARG A 76 -6.07 -12.13 9.24
C ARG A 76 -4.75 -12.89 9.38
N GLY A 77 -3.69 -12.25 9.86
CA GLY A 77 -2.37 -12.86 10.00
C GLY A 77 -1.77 -13.30 8.66
N ARG A 78 -2.06 -12.57 7.57
CA ARG A 78 -1.56 -12.87 6.22
C ARG A 78 -0.63 -11.76 5.74
N GLY A 79 0.59 -12.13 5.38
CA GLY A 79 1.64 -11.24 4.90
C GLY A 79 2.75 -11.14 5.94
N GLY A 80 2.94 -9.97 6.52
CA GLY A 80 3.88 -9.74 7.60
C GLY A 80 3.66 -8.39 8.29
N PRO A 81 4.10 -8.25 9.54
CA PRO A 81 3.72 -7.11 10.37
C PRO A 81 4.17 -5.76 9.79
N VAL A 82 5.44 -5.64 9.38
CA VAL A 82 5.96 -4.41 8.75
C VAL A 82 5.66 -4.37 7.25
N THR A 83 5.60 -5.54 6.62
CA THR A 83 5.38 -5.62 5.17
C THR A 83 3.97 -5.19 4.79
N ASP A 84 2.95 -5.59 5.53
CA ASP A 84 1.56 -5.23 5.24
C ASP A 84 1.23 -3.82 5.72
N ALA A 85 1.82 -3.36 6.82
CA ALA A 85 1.56 -2.01 7.33
C ALA A 85 2.21 -0.92 6.45
N PHE A 86 3.37 -1.20 5.86
CA PHE A 86 4.19 -0.17 5.21
C PHE A 86 4.82 -0.60 3.89
N VAL A 87 5.63 -1.66 3.86
CA VAL A 87 6.50 -1.94 2.69
C VAL A 87 5.69 -2.26 1.43
N PHE A 88 4.76 -3.20 1.51
CA PHE A 88 3.95 -3.63 0.37
C PHE A 88 2.96 -2.57 -0.08
N PRO A 89 2.21 -1.90 0.82
CA PRO A 89 1.35 -0.79 0.39
C PRO A 89 2.12 0.30 -0.35
N VAL A 90 3.26 0.77 0.20
CA VAL A 90 4.08 1.82 -0.41
C VAL A 90 4.61 1.39 -1.76
N ALA A 91 5.18 0.19 -1.86
CA ALA A 91 5.67 -0.34 -3.14
C ALA A 91 4.54 -0.48 -4.16
N THR A 92 3.37 -0.95 -3.73
CA THR A 92 2.20 -1.15 -4.59
C THR A 92 1.73 0.18 -5.19
N VAL A 93 1.48 1.20 -4.36
CA VAL A 93 1.02 2.49 -4.89
C VAL A 93 2.10 3.24 -5.67
N ALA A 94 3.38 3.01 -5.38
CA ALA A 94 4.47 3.60 -6.14
C ALA A 94 4.60 2.99 -7.54
N LEU A 95 4.22 1.72 -7.72
CA LEU A 95 4.46 0.98 -8.97
C LEU A 95 3.20 0.81 -9.81
N VAL A 96 2.05 0.47 -9.21
CA VAL A 96 0.83 0.09 -9.94
C VAL A 96 0.27 1.23 -10.79
N PRO A 97 0.04 2.45 -10.27
CA PRO A 97 -0.48 3.55 -11.08
C PRO A 97 0.48 3.96 -12.22
N PRO A 98 1.81 4.13 -12.01
CA PRO A 98 2.73 4.39 -13.11
C PRO A 98 2.78 3.27 -14.14
N ALA A 99 2.80 1.99 -13.72
CA ALA A 99 2.81 0.85 -14.62
C ALA A 99 1.53 0.80 -15.47
N PHE A 100 0.36 1.02 -14.87
CA PHE A 100 -0.90 1.09 -15.60
C PHE A 100 -0.86 2.19 -16.68
N ARG A 101 -0.45 3.40 -16.31
CA ARG A 101 -0.40 4.53 -17.26
C ARG A 101 0.54 4.24 -18.40
N TRP A 102 1.68 3.62 -18.11
CA TRP A 102 2.64 3.24 -19.14
C TRP A 102 2.04 2.19 -20.09
N ILE A 103 1.36 1.18 -19.57
CA ILE A 103 0.71 0.13 -20.38
C ILE A 103 -0.44 0.71 -21.21
N ALA A 104 -1.26 1.61 -20.64
CA ALA A 104 -2.48 2.11 -21.27
C ALA A 104 -2.23 3.29 -22.24
N PHE A 105 -1.27 4.16 -21.95
CA PHE A 105 -1.03 5.41 -22.69
C PHE A 105 0.37 5.49 -23.32
N GLY A 106 1.19 4.44 -23.15
CA GLY A 106 2.54 4.37 -23.67
C GLY A 106 3.60 5.02 -22.76
N PRO A 107 4.89 4.91 -23.12
CA PRO A 107 5.98 5.48 -22.33
C PRO A 107 6.01 7.01 -22.36
N ALA A 108 6.09 7.63 -21.18
CA ALA A 108 6.37 9.06 -21.03
C ALA A 108 7.88 9.37 -20.90
N TRP A 109 8.70 8.94 -21.87
CA TRP A 109 10.17 9.06 -21.83
C TRP A 109 10.66 10.51 -21.59
N GLY A 110 10.00 11.51 -22.20
CA GLY A 110 10.34 12.92 -22.03
C GLY A 110 10.12 13.43 -20.60
N ALA A 111 8.98 13.08 -19.99
CA ALA A 111 8.65 13.47 -18.62
C ALA A 111 9.53 12.76 -17.58
N PHE A 112 9.96 11.53 -17.87
CA PHE A 112 10.87 10.75 -17.02
C PHE A 112 12.24 11.42 -16.90
N ARG A 113 12.85 11.81 -18.03
CA ARG A 113 14.14 12.51 -18.07
C ARG A 113 14.10 13.83 -17.30
N ASP A 114 13.01 14.58 -17.46
CA ASP A 114 12.80 15.86 -16.78
C ASP A 114 12.57 15.74 -15.27
N ARG A 115 11.91 14.68 -14.81
CA ARG A 115 11.70 14.43 -13.38
C ARG A 115 12.99 14.07 -12.67
N ILE A 116 13.87 13.28 -13.28
CA ILE A 116 15.16 12.91 -12.68
C ILE A 116 16.07 14.15 -12.58
N ALA A 117 16.14 14.94 -13.65
CA ALA A 117 17.02 16.12 -13.68
C ALA A 117 16.62 17.24 -12.71
N ARG A 118 15.32 17.33 -12.34
CA ARG A 118 14.76 18.44 -11.53
C ARG A 118 14.06 17.97 -10.26
N PHE A 119 14.34 16.74 -9.81
CA PHE A 119 13.63 16.08 -8.70
C PHE A 119 13.56 16.96 -7.43
N LEU A 120 14.68 17.54 -7.01
CA LEU A 120 14.78 18.37 -5.80
C LEU A 120 14.04 19.72 -5.89
N PHE A 121 13.67 20.17 -7.08
CA PHE A 121 13.11 21.51 -7.32
C PHE A 121 11.62 21.49 -7.71
N ARG A 122 10.93 20.35 -7.54
CA ARG A 122 9.52 20.20 -7.94
C ARG A 122 8.62 19.96 -6.73
N PRO A 123 8.06 21.03 -6.10
CA PRO A 123 7.16 20.89 -4.95
C PRO A 123 5.94 20.00 -5.25
N GLY A 124 5.51 19.94 -6.51
CA GLY A 124 4.43 19.05 -6.96
C GLY A 124 4.71 17.55 -6.73
N LEU A 125 5.98 17.11 -6.67
CA LEU A 125 6.31 15.71 -6.37
C LEU A 125 5.97 15.33 -4.93
N PHE A 126 6.15 16.25 -3.98
CA PHE A 126 5.77 16.02 -2.59
C PHE A 126 4.26 15.94 -2.44
N VAL A 127 3.51 16.77 -3.17
CA VAL A 127 2.04 16.71 -3.19
C VAL A 127 1.55 15.39 -3.81
N ASP A 128 2.17 14.95 -4.90
CA ASP A 128 1.85 13.67 -5.54
C ASP A 128 2.16 12.49 -4.61
N ALA A 129 3.31 12.50 -3.93
CA ALA A 129 3.67 11.48 -2.94
C ALA A 129 2.72 11.49 -1.73
N ALA A 130 2.36 12.68 -1.23
CA ALA A 130 1.42 12.83 -0.14
C ALA A 130 0.02 12.29 -0.50
N ALA A 131 -0.49 12.63 -1.70
CA ALA A 131 -1.76 12.11 -2.21
C ALA A 131 -1.75 10.57 -2.37
N LEU A 132 -0.58 10.00 -2.63
CA LEU A 132 -0.39 8.57 -2.85
C LEU A 132 -0.28 7.76 -1.54
N VAL A 133 0.22 8.36 -0.45
CA VAL A 133 0.56 7.63 0.79
C VAL A 133 -0.31 8.03 1.97
N LEU A 134 -0.51 9.33 2.21
CA LEU A 134 -1.16 9.81 3.44
C LEU A 134 -2.60 9.33 3.61
N PRO A 135 -3.46 9.35 2.56
CA PRO A 135 -4.84 8.88 2.70
C PRO A 135 -4.92 7.41 3.14
N GLY A 136 -4.19 6.53 2.46
CA GLY A 136 -4.14 5.10 2.77
C GLY A 136 -3.56 4.83 4.15
N LEU A 137 -2.43 5.48 4.50
CA LEU A 137 -1.80 5.33 5.80
C LEU A 137 -2.76 5.73 6.94
N ALA A 138 -3.40 6.89 6.83
CA ALA A 138 -4.35 7.36 7.84
C ALA A 138 -5.56 6.42 7.95
N PHE A 139 -6.06 5.92 6.81
CA PHE A 139 -7.18 4.98 6.78
C PHE A 139 -6.84 3.63 7.42
N ALA A 140 -5.69 3.04 7.09
CA ALA A 140 -5.23 1.80 7.71
C ALA A 140 -4.98 1.98 9.21
N ALA A 141 -4.35 3.07 9.64
CA ALA A 141 -4.17 3.37 11.06
C ALA A 141 -5.52 3.43 11.79
N GLY A 142 -6.51 4.09 11.19
CA GLY A 142 -7.88 4.15 11.73
C GLY A 142 -8.55 2.78 11.80
N LEU A 143 -8.45 1.97 10.74
CA LEU A 143 -9.02 0.60 10.71
C LEU A 143 -8.38 -0.31 11.75
N LEU A 144 -7.05 -0.27 11.87
CA LEU A 144 -6.32 -1.09 12.84
C LEU A 144 -6.57 -0.63 14.27
N ALA A 145 -6.64 0.68 14.52
CA ALA A 145 -7.02 1.21 15.82
C ALA A 145 -8.45 0.80 16.20
N LEU A 146 -9.39 0.88 15.26
CA LEU A 146 -10.77 0.42 15.48
C LEU A 146 -10.81 -1.08 15.77
N TRP A 147 -10.12 -1.89 14.97
CA TRP A 147 -10.02 -3.33 15.21
C TRP A 147 -9.42 -3.65 16.58
N ALA A 148 -8.30 -3.01 16.96
CA ALA A 148 -7.67 -3.20 18.25
C ALA A 148 -8.59 -2.79 19.41
N SER A 149 -9.38 -1.73 19.25
CA SER A 149 -10.33 -1.27 20.29
C SER A 149 -11.48 -2.26 20.57
N LEU A 150 -11.73 -3.21 19.66
CA LEU A 150 -12.74 -4.25 19.81
C LEU A 150 -12.20 -5.52 20.46
N LEU A 151 -10.88 -5.61 20.68
CA LEU A 151 -10.24 -6.77 21.30
C LEU A 151 -9.89 -6.47 22.76
N ASP A 152 -10.08 -7.45 23.63
CA ASP A 152 -9.49 -7.43 24.96
C ASP A 152 -8.03 -7.88 24.92
N GLU A 153 -7.31 -7.68 26.04
CA GLU A 153 -5.89 -8.06 26.15
C GLU A 153 -5.67 -9.56 25.85
N SER A 154 -6.61 -10.41 26.28
CA SER A 154 -6.50 -11.86 26.06
C SER A 154 -6.58 -12.25 24.59
N ALA A 155 -7.43 -11.57 23.82
CA ALA A 155 -7.60 -11.77 22.39
C ALA A 155 -6.41 -11.20 21.61
N ILE A 156 -5.86 -10.06 22.04
CA ILE A 156 -4.62 -9.50 21.49
C ILE A 156 -3.47 -10.49 21.68
N ASP A 157 -3.28 -11.00 22.89
CA ASP A 157 -2.22 -11.98 23.20
C ASP A 157 -2.39 -13.29 22.44
N ALA A 158 -3.63 -13.76 22.28
CA ALA A 158 -3.93 -14.94 21.47
C ALA A 158 -3.54 -14.72 20.01
N TRP A 159 -3.97 -13.59 19.43
CA TRP A 159 -3.67 -13.23 18.04
C TRP A 159 -2.16 -13.10 17.80
N GLN A 160 -1.45 -12.41 18.70
CA GLN A 160 0.01 -12.27 18.63
C GLN A 160 0.70 -13.63 18.74
N ARG A 161 0.22 -14.51 19.63
CA ARG A 161 0.80 -15.85 19.79
C ARG A 161 0.64 -16.73 18.56
N GLU A 162 -0.51 -16.62 17.90
CA GLU A 162 -0.87 -17.39 16.73
C GLU A 162 -0.10 -16.94 15.47
N HIS A 163 0.03 -15.61 15.27
CA HIS A 163 0.50 -15.08 14.00
C HIS A 163 1.94 -14.55 14.03
N LEU A 164 2.40 -13.97 15.14
CA LEU A 164 3.76 -13.42 15.22
C LEU A 164 4.78 -14.51 15.56
N SER A 165 5.94 -14.45 14.89
CA SER A 165 7.05 -15.34 15.21
C SER A 165 7.56 -15.08 16.63
N ALA A 166 8.03 -16.13 17.31
CA ALA A 166 8.61 -16.01 18.65
C ALA A 166 9.82 -15.05 18.68
N ALA A 167 10.58 -14.96 17.59
CA ALA A 167 11.66 -13.99 17.47
C ALA A 167 11.15 -12.55 17.42
N PHE A 168 10.05 -12.30 16.68
CA PHE A 168 9.45 -10.97 16.61
C PHE A 168 8.84 -10.56 17.96
N ARG A 169 8.12 -11.47 18.64
CA ARG A 169 7.53 -11.16 19.95
C ARG A 169 8.57 -10.81 20.99
N ARG A 170 9.66 -11.59 21.10
CA ARG A 170 10.75 -11.33 22.05
C ARG A 170 11.47 -10.01 21.80
N GLU A 171 11.54 -9.54 20.57
CA GLU A 171 12.27 -8.32 20.22
C GLU A 171 11.39 -7.06 20.37
N PHE A 172 10.08 -7.16 20.11
CA PHE A 172 9.20 -5.99 19.96
C PHE A 172 8.01 -5.94 20.92
N ILE A 173 7.72 -7.01 21.67
CA ILE A 173 6.48 -7.14 22.46
C ILE A 173 6.74 -7.59 23.89
N GLU A 174 7.50 -8.66 24.08
CA GLU A 174 7.79 -9.24 25.40
C GLU A 174 8.88 -8.38 26.09
N GLU A 175 8.62 -7.92 27.34
CA GLU A 175 9.60 -7.27 28.23
C GLU A 175 10.37 -8.29 29.08
#